data_AF-A0A3L7S0M7-F1
#
_entry.id   AF-A0A3L7S0M7-F1
#
_cell.length_a   1.000
_cell.length_b   1.000
_cell.length_c   1.000
_cell.angle_alpha   90.00
_cell.angle_beta   90.00
_cell.angle_gamma   90.00
#
_symmetry.space_group_name_H-M   'P 1'
#
loop_
_entity.id
_entity.type
_entity.pdbx_description
1 polymer ?
#
loop_
_entity_poly.entity_id
_entity_poly.type
_entity_poly.pdbx_seq_one_letter_code
_entity_poly.pdbx_strand_id
1 'polypeptide(L)'
;MSLEIRESDTAIIKAAPHLFVRSGILEGVSEALKTGHVTSIGRAPTNQLMIPDELCSRNHCEVFFEGGAWRVRDLGSRNGTRVNSQEITGDVILIDNFQFQIGNTFIEFLADYRRATEAAGVNTEIGQETSRHVSPHLHRQRNSQSEPRPEIVHATDKTRYTSVDVDLTPTTSEPAQRLVRLGLRMSGEVDVRRLCETVLDSLFDVTPSDIGAVLLFKDLDHPGQDPRNLELIAYKSLNSRPFERVSDYVTNYALESRAAVVAHDVKSDDKFSSSDSLRDMRAESIICAPIRIGNRMLGLIQLYATNPDNRLQADDAEFTLAVADQLAGALENLKERSRLAAGIARFEQENKTLREQLLIETELVGDSDSIRRLRERILRIAPTGATVLIRGESGVGKELVARAIHQHSNRAEAPFVTMNCAALSESLLESELFGHEKGSFTGAVSRKIGKFEQAHGGTIFLDEVGEMSPAIQAKFLRVLEGHPYERVGGGTEVRVDVRVVAATNRDLENSVDQGRFRKDLYFRLQVMELLVEPLRDRR
;
A
#
# COMPACT_ATOMS: atom_id res chain seq x y z
N MET A 1 -26.61 4.61 54.11
CA MET A 1 -25.64 4.77 53.00
C MET A 1 -24.83 3.49 52.94
N SER A 2 -24.88 2.79 51.81
CA SER A 2 -23.88 1.85 51.25
C SER A 2 -24.58 0.77 50.40
N LEU A 3 -24.09 0.65 49.16
CA LEU A 3 -24.64 -0.07 48.03
C LEU A 3 -24.50 -1.60 48.11
N GLU A 4 -25.46 -2.31 47.53
CA GLU A 4 -25.38 -3.72 47.13
C GLU A 4 -24.71 -3.85 45.74
N ILE A 5 -23.77 -4.78 45.61
CA ILE A 5 -23.30 -5.33 44.34
C ILE A 5 -23.42 -6.85 44.44
N ARG A 6 -24.16 -7.47 43.51
CA ARG A 6 -24.28 -8.92 43.33
C ARG A 6 -23.18 -9.43 42.40
N GLU A 7 -22.46 -10.45 42.84
CA GLU A 7 -21.47 -11.20 42.08
C GLU A 7 -22.09 -12.10 40.99
N SER A 8 -21.29 -12.24 39.95
CA SER A 8 -21.51 -12.79 38.61
C SER A 8 -21.54 -14.33 38.50
N ASP A 9 -22.50 -14.84 37.75
CA ASP A 9 -22.55 -16.22 37.22
C ASP A 9 -21.43 -16.45 36.20
N THR A 10 -20.44 -17.28 36.56
CA THR A 10 -19.44 -17.82 35.63
C THR A 10 -19.72 -19.31 35.43
N ALA A 11 -20.25 -19.69 34.27
CA ALA A 11 -20.52 -21.08 33.94
C ALA A 11 -19.22 -21.83 33.55
N ILE A 12 -18.98 -22.94 34.22
CA ILE A 12 -17.86 -23.87 34.07
C ILE A 12 -17.96 -24.62 32.71
N ILE A 13 -17.03 -24.37 31.78
CA ILE A 13 -16.88 -25.12 30.51
C ILE A 13 -15.92 -26.31 30.74
N LYS A 14 -16.42 -27.55 30.56
CA LYS A 14 -15.68 -28.83 30.70
C LYS A 14 -14.59 -29.00 29.62
N ALA A 15 -13.45 -29.60 29.99
CA ALA A 15 -12.32 -29.91 29.12
C ALA A 15 -12.67 -30.93 28.02
N ALA A 16 -12.22 -30.69 26.79
CA ALA A 16 -12.49 -31.53 25.62
C ALA A 16 -11.19 -32.16 25.05
N PRO A 17 -11.23 -33.41 24.57
CA PRO A 17 -10.08 -34.09 23.99
C PRO A 17 -9.73 -33.52 22.60
N HIS A 18 -8.44 -33.43 22.27
CA HIS A 18 -7.95 -32.85 21.01
C HIS A 18 -6.87 -33.72 20.37
N LEU A 19 -6.74 -33.58 19.05
CA LEU A 19 -5.54 -33.96 18.31
C LEU A 19 -4.72 -32.70 18.09
N PHE A 20 -3.44 -32.74 18.45
CA PHE A 20 -2.52 -31.62 18.28
C PHE A 20 -1.38 -32.02 17.35
N VAL A 21 -1.16 -31.24 16.31
CA VAL A 21 -0.07 -31.49 15.35
C VAL A 21 1.23 -30.94 15.92
N ARG A 22 2.13 -31.84 16.33
CA ARG A 22 3.41 -31.52 16.99
C ARG A 22 4.52 -31.16 16.02
N SER A 23 4.46 -31.67 14.79
CA SER A 23 5.43 -31.34 13.75
C SER A 23 4.90 -31.67 12.35
N GLY A 24 5.35 -30.91 11.36
CA GLY A 24 4.90 -30.98 9.97
C GLY A 24 4.41 -29.63 9.45
N ILE A 25 3.82 -29.59 8.26
CA ILE A 25 3.33 -28.35 7.60
C ILE A 25 2.26 -27.63 8.43
N LEU A 26 1.54 -28.38 9.28
CA LEU A 26 0.45 -27.89 10.12
C LEU A 26 0.82 -27.86 11.62
N GLU A 27 2.10 -27.75 11.96
CA GLU A 27 2.55 -27.65 13.35
C GLU A 27 1.78 -26.54 14.10
N GLY A 28 1.22 -26.88 15.26
CA GLY A 28 0.41 -25.97 16.08
C GLY A 28 -1.10 -26.04 15.83
N VAL A 29 -1.57 -26.70 14.77
CA VAL A 29 -2.99 -26.92 14.52
C VAL A 29 -3.56 -27.93 15.52
N SER A 30 -4.76 -27.66 16.03
CA SER A 30 -5.49 -28.58 16.90
C SER A 30 -6.89 -28.86 16.34
N GLU A 31 -7.35 -30.12 16.49
CA GLU A 31 -8.70 -30.53 16.09
C GLU A 31 -9.43 -31.09 17.31
N ALA A 32 -10.64 -30.60 17.56
CA ALA A 32 -11.43 -30.94 18.74
C ALA A 32 -12.24 -32.21 18.51
N LEU A 33 -12.02 -33.23 19.33
CA LEU A 33 -12.70 -34.51 19.21
C LEU A 33 -14.03 -34.51 19.96
N LYS A 34 -15.11 -34.94 19.30
CA LYS A 34 -16.47 -35.00 19.88
C LYS A 34 -16.98 -36.44 19.97
N THR A 35 -17.41 -36.85 21.15
CA THR A 35 -18.05 -38.16 21.35
C THR A 35 -19.23 -38.35 20.39
N GLY A 36 -19.32 -39.50 19.73
CA GLY A 36 -20.36 -39.79 18.74
C GLY A 36 -20.09 -39.29 17.31
N HIS A 37 -18.94 -38.65 17.07
CA HIS A 37 -18.47 -38.29 15.72
C HIS A 37 -17.20 -39.04 15.38
N VAL A 38 -17.05 -39.33 14.08
CA VAL A 38 -15.82 -39.84 13.52
C VAL A 38 -15.05 -38.66 12.96
N THR A 39 -13.80 -38.50 13.42
CA THR A 39 -12.89 -37.47 12.94
C THR A 39 -12.00 -38.07 11.87
N SER A 40 -12.24 -37.69 10.62
CA SER A 40 -11.47 -38.21 9.48
C SER A 40 -10.19 -37.39 9.28
N ILE A 41 -9.09 -38.10 8.99
CA ILE A 41 -7.76 -37.54 8.79
C ILE A 41 -7.22 -38.03 7.45
N GLY A 42 -6.75 -37.13 6.60
CA GLY A 42 -6.26 -37.50 5.27
C GLY A 42 -5.84 -36.30 4.44
N ARG A 43 -5.25 -36.56 3.26
CA ARG A 43 -4.84 -35.49 2.34
C ARG A 43 -6.00 -34.85 1.59
N ALA A 44 -7.13 -35.53 1.47
CA ALA A 44 -8.29 -34.95 0.81
C ALA A 44 -8.89 -33.84 1.70
N PRO A 45 -9.32 -32.72 1.11
CA PRO A 45 -9.92 -31.60 1.84
C PRO A 45 -11.29 -31.93 2.45
N THR A 46 -11.86 -33.11 2.17
CA THR A 46 -13.06 -33.65 2.80
C THR A 46 -12.81 -34.23 4.19
N ASN A 47 -11.55 -34.35 4.62
CA ASN A 47 -11.21 -34.80 5.97
C ASN A 47 -11.26 -33.64 6.95
N GLN A 48 -11.69 -33.92 8.18
CA GLN A 48 -11.76 -32.91 9.23
C GLN A 48 -10.36 -32.39 9.61
N LEU A 49 -9.37 -33.29 9.69
CA LEU A 49 -7.96 -32.91 9.75
C LEU A 49 -7.29 -33.20 8.41
N MET A 50 -7.18 -32.17 7.58
CA MET A 50 -6.54 -32.28 6.26
C MET A 50 -5.02 -32.17 6.40
N ILE A 51 -4.28 -33.21 6.03
CA ILE A 51 -2.80 -33.22 6.09
C ILE A 51 -2.25 -33.10 4.66
N PRO A 52 -1.68 -31.96 4.26
CA PRO A 52 -1.18 -31.72 2.90
C PRO A 52 0.19 -32.38 2.66
N ASP A 53 0.31 -33.67 2.98
CA ASP A 53 1.54 -34.47 2.80
C ASP A 53 1.30 -35.54 1.74
N GLU A 54 2.15 -35.65 0.72
CA GLU A 54 2.03 -36.65 -0.36
C GLU A 54 2.10 -38.10 0.15
N LEU A 55 2.75 -38.34 1.29
CA LEU A 55 2.78 -39.62 1.96
C LEU A 55 1.47 -39.91 2.71
N CYS A 56 0.57 -38.93 2.82
CA CYS A 56 -0.78 -39.09 3.36
C CYS A 56 -1.79 -39.47 2.25
N SER A 57 -2.49 -40.59 2.46
CA SER A 57 -3.59 -41.04 1.59
C SER A 57 -4.77 -40.06 1.64
N ARG A 58 -5.60 -40.07 0.59
CA ARG A 58 -6.75 -39.15 0.49
C ARG A 58 -7.68 -39.24 1.71
N ASN A 59 -8.06 -40.43 2.15
CA ASN A 59 -8.65 -40.69 3.47
C ASN A 59 -7.71 -41.69 4.14
N HIS A 60 -7.01 -41.28 5.19
CA HIS A 60 -5.87 -42.03 5.73
C HIS A 60 -6.27 -42.84 6.96
N CYS A 61 -6.79 -42.17 7.97
CA CYS A 61 -7.24 -42.80 9.19
C CYS A 61 -8.39 -42.00 9.81
N GLU A 62 -9.04 -42.59 10.79
CA GLU A 62 -10.14 -41.97 11.51
C GLU A 62 -9.94 -42.13 13.02
N VAL A 63 -10.33 -41.10 13.76
CA VAL A 63 -10.34 -41.09 15.22
C VAL A 63 -11.79 -41.02 15.71
N PHE A 64 -12.18 -41.95 16.57
CA PHE A 64 -13.54 -42.07 17.05
C PHE A 64 -13.59 -42.59 18.49
N PHE A 65 -14.73 -42.37 19.15
CA PHE A 65 -14.94 -42.82 20.53
C PHE A 65 -15.88 -44.04 20.55
N GLU A 66 -15.39 -45.17 21.05
CA GLU A 66 -16.14 -46.41 21.14
C GLU A 66 -15.78 -47.13 22.45
N GLY A 67 -16.70 -47.86 23.08
CA GLY A 67 -16.39 -48.67 24.26
C GLY A 67 -15.70 -47.94 25.43
N GLY A 68 -15.95 -46.63 25.58
CA GLY A 68 -15.37 -45.80 26.64
C GLY A 68 -13.96 -45.26 26.38
N ALA A 69 -13.38 -45.46 25.19
CA ALA A 69 -12.04 -44.98 24.85
C ALA A 69 -11.97 -44.38 23.45
N TRP A 70 -11.07 -43.41 23.25
CA TRP A 70 -10.70 -42.91 21.92
C TRP A 70 -9.83 -43.92 21.21
N ARG A 71 -10.12 -44.17 19.93
CA ARG A 71 -9.34 -45.07 19.08
C ARG A 71 -9.00 -44.41 17.77
N VAL A 72 -7.83 -44.75 17.24
CA VAL A 72 -7.43 -44.46 15.86
C VAL A 72 -7.49 -45.74 15.04
N ARG A 73 -8.05 -45.66 13.83
CA ARG A 73 -8.12 -46.74 12.86
C ARG A 73 -7.54 -46.28 11.52
N ASP A 74 -6.60 -47.03 10.98
CA ASP A 74 -6.12 -46.83 9.62
C ASP A 74 -7.15 -47.37 8.60
N LEU A 75 -7.40 -46.61 7.52
CA LEU A 75 -8.38 -46.95 6.48
C LEU A 75 -7.79 -47.76 5.32
N GLY A 76 -6.68 -48.48 5.54
CA GLY A 76 -5.93 -49.16 4.49
C GLY A 76 -5.08 -48.17 3.69
N SER A 77 -4.47 -47.21 4.39
CA SER A 77 -3.66 -46.16 3.80
C SER A 77 -2.40 -46.74 3.13
N ARG A 78 -1.91 -46.05 2.09
CA ARG A 78 -0.77 -46.53 1.29
C ARG A 78 0.55 -46.65 2.07
N ASN A 79 0.73 -45.82 3.12
CA ASN A 79 1.99 -45.72 3.86
C ASN A 79 1.82 -46.03 5.37
N GLY A 80 0.61 -46.42 5.78
CA GLY A 80 0.26 -46.78 7.15
C GLY A 80 0.24 -45.62 8.15
N THR A 81 -0.67 -45.70 9.11
CA THR A 81 -0.60 -44.91 10.35
C THR A 81 0.37 -45.59 11.32
N ARG A 82 1.37 -44.85 11.83
CA ARG A 82 2.49 -45.43 12.59
C ARG A 82 2.51 -44.97 14.04
N VAL A 83 2.92 -45.87 14.94
CA VAL A 83 3.23 -45.58 16.35
C VAL A 83 4.62 -46.14 16.63
N ASN A 84 5.56 -45.31 17.10
CA ASN A 84 6.96 -45.69 17.31
C ASN A 84 7.61 -46.38 16.08
N SER A 85 7.32 -45.88 14.88
CA SER A 85 7.80 -46.43 13.59
C SER A 85 7.23 -47.79 13.18
N GLN A 86 6.24 -48.34 13.90
CA GLN A 86 5.50 -49.54 13.51
C GLN A 86 4.09 -49.18 13.04
N GLU A 87 3.64 -49.79 11.93
CA GLU A 87 2.30 -49.58 11.39
C GLU A 87 1.24 -50.27 12.24
N ILE A 88 0.15 -49.56 12.50
CA ILE A 88 -0.99 -50.12 13.23
C ILE A 88 -1.78 -51.05 12.30
N THR A 89 -2.12 -52.24 12.78
CA THR A 89 -2.84 -53.27 12.00
C THR A 89 -4.31 -53.41 12.41
N GLY A 90 -4.77 -52.61 13.37
CA GLY A 90 -6.14 -52.54 13.87
C GLY A 90 -6.35 -51.31 14.74
N ASP A 91 -7.52 -51.22 15.39
CA ASP A 91 -7.88 -50.05 16.19
C ASP A 91 -7.00 -49.93 17.43
N VAL A 92 -6.29 -48.82 17.54
CA VAL A 92 -5.38 -48.55 18.67
C VAL A 92 -6.02 -47.55 19.62
N ILE A 93 -6.00 -47.85 20.92
CA ILE A 93 -6.52 -46.96 21.96
C ILE A 93 -5.56 -45.78 22.17
N LEU A 94 -6.10 -44.57 22.09
CA LEU A 94 -5.38 -43.32 22.35
C LEU A 94 -5.47 -43.00 23.85
N ILE A 95 -4.33 -43.06 24.55
CA ILE A 95 -4.17 -42.56 25.92
C ILE A 95 -3.64 -41.13 25.91
N ASP A 96 -3.73 -40.40 27.02
CA ASP A 96 -3.26 -39.02 27.06
C ASP A 96 -1.77 -38.88 26.67
N ASN A 97 -1.45 -37.87 25.86
CA ASN A 97 -0.16 -37.63 25.20
C ASN A 97 0.28 -38.74 24.22
N PHE A 98 -0.65 -39.57 23.74
CA PHE A 98 -0.32 -40.63 22.78
C PHE A 98 -0.02 -40.05 21.41
N GLN A 99 1.16 -40.37 20.89
CA GLN A 99 1.63 -39.87 19.59
C GLN A 99 1.55 -40.94 18.50
N PHE A 100 1.05 -40.53 17.34
CA PHE A 100 1.04 -41.33 16.12
C PHE A 100 1.40 -40.46 14.92
N GLN A 101 1.92 -41.10 13.88
CA GLN A 101 2.52 -40.47 12.72
C GLN A 101 1.78 -40.86 11.44
N ILE A 102 1.59 -39.86 10.58
CA ILE A 102 1.03 -40.00 9.24
C ILE A 102 1.99 -39.30 8.27
N GLY A 103 2.67 -40.06 7.41
CA GLY A 103 3.72 -39.49 6.56
C GLY A 103 4.83 -38.85 7.42
N ASN A 104 5.06 -37.56 7.24
CA ASN A 104 6.00 -36.77 8.05
C ASN A 104 5.34 -35.99 9.20
N THR A 105 4.02 -36.12 9.38
CA THR A 105 3.26 -35.36 10.38
C THR A 105 3.10 -36.16 11.66
N PHE A 106 3.54 -35.61 12.79
CA PHE A 106 3.35 -36.20 14.11
C PHE A 106 2.15 -35.57 14.81
N ILE A 107 1.24 -36.41 15.28
CA ILE A 107 -0.01 -36.00 15.90
C ILE A 107 -0.04 -36.59 17.31
N GLU A 108 -0.36 -35.74 18.28
CA GLU A 108 -0.51 -36.12 19.67
C GLU A 108 -1.96 -36.01 20.10
N PHE A 109 -2.47 -37.07 20.71
CA PHE A 109 -3.77 -37.04 21.35
C PHE A 109 -3.65 -36.52 22.79
N LEU A 110 -4.44 -35.51 23.11
CA LEU A 110 -4.52 -34.90 24.43
C LEU A 110 -5.93 -35.11 24.99
N ALA A 111 -6.04 -35.87 26.08
CA ALA A 111 -7.31 -36.16 26.75
C ALA A 111 -7.85 -34.92 27.50
N ASP A 112 -6.95 -34.06 27.99
CA ASP A 112 -7.27 -32.80 28.68
C ASP A 112 -6.31 -31.68 28.23
N TYR A 113 -6.72 -30.96 27.18
CA TYR A 113 -5.91 -29.97 26.49
C TYR A 113 -5.40 -28.83 27.40
N ARG A 114 -6.15 -28.44 28.45
CA ARG A 114 -5.77 -27.31 29.33
C ARG A 114 -4.52 -27.59 30.17
N ARG A 115 -4.35 -28.82 30.67
CA ARG A 115 -3.17 -29.18 31.48
C ARG A 115 -1.88 -29.21 30.66
N ALA A 116 -1.97 -29.56 29.37
CA ALA A 116 -0.81 -29.60 28.47
C ALA A 116 -0.29 -28.20 28.10
N THR A 117 -1.19 -27.23 27.92
CA THR A 117 -0.83 -25.82 27.65
C THR A 117 -0.26 -25.11 28.87
N GLU A 118 -0.69 -25.45 30.08
CA GLU A 118 -0.15 -24.89 31.34
C GLU A 118 1.23 -25.46 31.70
N ALA A 119 1.50 -26.74 31.40
CA ALA A 119 2.81 -27.36 31.66
C ALA A 119 3.91 -26.93 30.68
N ALA A 120 3.56 -26.45 29.49
CA ALA A 120 4.49 -26.08 28.43
C ALA A 120 5.05 -24.65 28.54
N GLY A 121 4.60 -23.84 29.50
CA GLY A 121 5.17 -22.51 29.79
C GLY A 121 5.13 -21.51 28.63
N VAL A 122 4.25 -21.70 27.64
CA VAL A 122 4.08 -20.76 26.52
C VAL A 122 2.96 -19.79 26.86
N ASN A 123 3.33 -18.62 27.39
CA ASN A 123 2.45 -17.45 27.39
C ASN A 123 2.28 -17.01 25.93
N THR A 124 1.22 -17.48 25.27
CA THR A 124 0.75 -16.91 24.01
C THR A 124 -0.56 -16.18 24.31
N GLU A 125 -0.60 -14.90 23.95
CA GLU A 125 -1.75 -14.02 24.07
C GLU A 125 -2.98 -14.68 23.43
N ILE A 126 -4.01 -14.86 24.26
CA ILE A 126 -5.28 -15.45 23.86
C ILE A 126 -6.08 -14.38 23.09
N GLY A 127 -5.84 -14.31 21.79
CA GLY A 127 -6.78 -13.76 20.81
C GLY A 127 -8.02 -14.63 20.76
N GLN A 128 -9.17 -14.06 21.09
CA GLN A 128 -10.44 -14.75 21.13
C GLN A 128 -10.94 -15.08 19.71
N GLU A 129 -10.54 -16.23 19.19
CA GLU A 129 -11.26 -16.93 18.13
C GLU A 129 -12.42 -17.74 18.72
N THR A 130 -13.60 -17.25 18.34
CA THR A 130 -14.80 -17.99 17.96
C THR A 130 -14.75 -19.52 18.06
N SER A 131 -15.42 -20.06 19.07
CA SER A 131 -16.01 -21.40 19.02
C SER A 131 -17.47 -21.31 18.60
N ARG A 132 -17.75 -21.66 17.34
CA ARG A 132 -19.05 -22.24 16.96
C ARG A 132 -18.95 -23.74 17.16
N HIS A 133 -19.51 -24.20 18.28
CA HIS A 133 -20.08 -25.53 18.33
C HIS A 133 -21.27 -25.62 17.35
N VAL A 134 -21.20 -26.56 16.42
CA VAL A 134 -22.33 -27.44 16.17
C VAL A 134 -22.06 -28.71 16.99
N SER A 135 -22.93 -28.99 17.95
CA SER A 135 -23.12 -30.34 18.48
C SER A 135 -24.53 -30.80 18.09
N PRO A 136 -24.69 -32.09 17.75
CA PRO A 136 -25.97 -32.71 17.43
C PRO A 136 -26.60 -33.30 18.69
N HIS A 137 -27.93 -33.22 18.80
CA HIS A 137 -28.73 -34.19 19.57
C HIS A 137 -30.11 -34.28 18.89
N LEU A 138 -30.44 -35.42 18.27
CA LEU A 138 -30.98 -36.68 18.81
C LEU A 138 -32.51 -36.69 18.99
N HIS A 139 -33.14 -37.41 18.07
CA HIS A 139 -34.30 -38.32 18.20
C HIS A 139 -35.64 -37.76 18.72
N ARG A 140 -36.61 -37.63 17.79
CA ARG A 140 -37.92 -38.28 17.90
C ARG A 140 -38.65 -38.30 16.55
N GLN A 141 -39.17 -39.48 16.17
CA GLN A 141 -40.04 -39.69 15.02
C GLN A 141 -41.11 -38.60 14.91
N ARG A 142 -41.11 -37.86 13.79
CA ARG A 142 -42.29 -37.22 13.17
C ARG A 142 -41.96 -37.03 11.68
N ASN A 143 -42.85 -37.46 10.80
CA ASN A 143 -42.80 -37.21 9.37
C ASN A 143 -42.65 -35.69 9.09
N SER A 144 -41.63 -35.27 8.34
CA SER A 144 -41.59 -33.98 7.65
C SER A 144 -40.48 -33.96 6.59
N GLN A 145 -40.81 -33.45 5.41
CA GLN A 145 -40.08 -33.47 4.14
C GLN A 145 -38.64 -32.91 4.23
N SER A 146 -37.70 -33.50 3.47
CA SER A 146 -36.34 -32.99 3.27
C SER A 146 -36.35 -31.63 2.58
N GLU A 147 -35.75 -30.61 3.19
CA GLU A 147 -35.56 -29.32 2.52
C GLU A 147 -34.55 -29.43 1.38
N PRO A 148 -34.84 -28.88 0.18
CA PRO A 148 -33.94 -28.95 -0.96
C PRO A 148 -32.72 -28.03 -0.76
N ARG A 149 -31.52 -28.58 -0.97
CA ARG A 149 -30.28 -27.78 -1.07
C ARG A 149 -30.21 -27.11 -2.46
N PRO A 150 -29.68 -25.89 -2.59
CA PRO A 150 -29.51 -25.25 -3.88
C PRO A 150 -28.58 -26.08 -4.78
N GLU A 151 -29.01 -26.36 -6.01
CA GLU A 151 -28.24 -27.12 -6.99
C GLU A 151 -27.31 -26.18 -7.76
N ILE A 152 -26.00 -26.44 -7.72
CA ILE A 152 -25.02 -25.74 -8.56
C ILE A 152 -25.12 -26.30 -9.98
N VAL A 153 -25.62 -25.50 -10.91
CA VAL A 153 -25.88 -25.92 -12.30
C VAL A 153 -24.71 -25.57 -13.21
N HIS A 154 -23.93 -24.55 -12.87
CA HIS A 154 -22.77 -24.13 -13.63
C HIS A 154 -21.69 -23.50 -12.74
N ALA A 155 -20.42 -23.71 -13.08
CA ALA A 155 -19.29 -23.02 -12.47
C ALA A 155 -18.20 -22.79 -13.53
N THR A 156 -17.66 -21.56 -13.61
CA THR A 156 -16.58 -21.22 -14.54
C THR A 156 -15.55 -20.28 -13.90
N ASP A 157 -14.27 -20.57 -14.10
CA ASP A 157 -13.15 -19.73 -13.69
C ASP A 157 -12.58 -18.87 -14.83
N LYS A 158 -13.16 -18.98 -16.04
CA LYS A 158 -12.72 -18.27 -17.24
C LYS A 158 -13.89 -17.55 -17.90
N THR A 159 -13.55 -16.50 -18.64
CA THR A 159 -14.52 -15.76 -19.43
C THR A 159 -14.01 -15.58 -20.86
N ARG A 160 -14.91 -15.75 -21.83
CA ARG A 160 -14.61 -15.59 -23.27
C ARG A 160 -14.32 -14.14 -23.68
N TYR A 161 -14.55 -13.18 -22.78
CA TYR A 161 -14.41 -11.75 -23.06
C TYR A 161 -13.03 -11.17 -22.72
N THR A 162 -12.14 -11.94 -22.09
CA THR A 162 -10.80 -11.47 -21.66
C THR A 162 -9.64 -12.16 -22.37
N SER A 163 -9.89 -13.14 -23.25
CA SER A 163 -8.85 -13.76 -24.08
C SER A 163 -8.37 -12.83 -25.19
N VAL A 164 -7.06 -12.83 -25.48
CA VAL A 164 -6.46 -12.01 -26.57
C VAL A 164 -7.03 -12.38 -27.95
N ASP A 165 -7.51 -13.62 -28.10
CA ASP A 165 -8.17 -14.13 -29.30
C ASP A 165 -9.70 -14.15 -29.11
N VAL A 166 -10.35 -12.97 -29.03
CA VAL A 166 -11.83 -12.93 -29.08
C VAL A 166 -12.27 -13.17 -30.51
N ASP A 167 -12.85 -14.34 -30.79
CA ASP A 167 -13.59 -14.56 -32.05
C ASP A 167 -14.80 -13.61 -32.07
N LEU A 168 -14.70 -12.54 -32.86
CA LEU A 168 -15.71 -11.50 -33.01
C LEU A 168 -16.87 -12.00 -33.88
N THR A 169 -17.70 -12.85 -33.29
CA THR A 169 -18.99 -13.26 -33.84
C THR A 169 -20.07 -12.22 -33.47
N PRO A 170 -21.21 -12.16 -34.19
CA PRO A 170 -22.30 -11.24 -33.84
C PRO A 170 -22.76 -11.38 -32.38
N THR A 171 -22.77 -12.61 -31.85
CA THR A 171 -23.16 -12.95 -30.48
C THR A 171 -22.15 -12.54 -29.40
N THR A 172 -20.86 -12.37 -29.74
CA THR A 172 -19.83 -11.88 -28.79
C THR A 172 -19.62 -10.37 -28.86
N SER A 173 -20.06 -9.72 -29.94
CA SER A 173 -19.80 -8.30 -30.22
C SER A 173 -20.53 -7.31 -29.29
N GLU A 174 -21.80 -7.56 -28.96
CA GLU A 174 -22.59 -6.63 -28.13
C GLU A 174 -22.15 -6.65 -26.65
N PRO A 175 -22.00 -7.82 -25.98
CA PRO A 175 -21.52 -7.86 -24.60
C PRO A 175 -20.11 -7.28 -24.45
N ALA A 176 -19.22 -7.52 -25.42
CA ALA A 176 -17.88 -6.93 -25.43
C ALA A 176 -17.91 -5.39 -25.52
N GLN A 177 -18.76 -4.81 -26.37
CA GLN A 177 -18.94 -3.35 -26.43
C GLN A 177 -19.45 -2.77 -25.10
N ARG A 178 -20.32 -3.49 -24.39
CA ARG A 178 -20.81 -3.08 -23.07
C ARG A 178 -19.69 -3.10 -22.03
N LEU A 179 -18.83 -4.12 -22.03
CA LEU A 179 -17.63 -4.17 -21.17
C LEU A 179 -16.68 -3.00 -21.44
N VAL A 180 -16.46 -2.62 -22.70
CA VAL A 180 -15.64 -1.44 -23.02
C VAL A 180 -16.25 -0.15 -22.48
N ARG A 181 -17.57 0.05 -22.67
CA ARG A 181 -18.28 1.22 -22.13
C ARG A 181 -18.25 1.25 -20.61
N LEU A 182 -18.40 0.10 -19.95
CA LEU A 182 -18.28 -0.02 -18.51
C LEU A 182 -16.89 0.38 -18.04
N GLY A 183 -15.83 -0.15 -18.65
CA GLY A 183 -14.45 0.23 -18.37
C GLY A 183 -14.21 1.74 -18.45
N LEU A 184 -14.76 2.41 -19.48
CA LEU A 184 -14.68 3.87 -19.63
C LEU A 184 -15.41 4.62 -18.50
N ARG A 185 -16.63 4.19 -18.12
CA ARG A 185 -17.37 4.79 -17.00
C ARG A 185 -16.64 4.62 -15.68
N MET A 186 -16.17 3.40 -15.39
CA MET A 186 -15.42 3.07 -14.18
C MET A 186 -14.12 3.89 -14.06
N SER A 187 -13.47 4.23 -15.18
CA SER A 187 -12.21 4.99 -15.17
C SER A 187 -12.36 6.42 -14.62
N GLY A 188 -13.57 6.98 -14.68
CA GLY A 188 -13.90 8.32 -14.20
C GLY A 188 -14.34 8.38 -12.74
N GLU A 189 -14.63 7.23 -12.13
CA GLU A 189 -15.02 7.18 -10.72
C GLU A 189 -13.79 7.37 -9.82
N VAL A 190 -14.03 7.99 -8.66
CA VAL A 190 -13.01 8.24 -7.62
C VAL A 190 -13.40 7.62 -6.28
N ASP A 191 -14.61 7.09 -6.19
CA ASP A 191 -15.19 6.53 -4.97
C ASP A 191 -15.54 5.05 -5.19
N VAL A 192 -15.17 4.21 -4.22
CA VAL A 192 -15.35 2.76 -4.30
C VAL A 192 -16.83 2.39 -4.37
N ARG A 193 -17.71 3.06 -3.62
CA ARG A 193 -19.14 2.78 -3.63
C ARG A 193 -19.76 3.12 -4.98
N ARG A 194 -19.48 4.30 -5.52
CA ARG A 194 -19.98 4.71 -6.86
C ARG A 194 -19.49 3.79 -7.97
N LEU A 195 -18.24 3.33 -7.88
CA LEU A 195 -17.69 2.34 -8.79
C LEU A 195 -18.51 1.04 -8.77
N CYS A 196 -18.80 0.52 -7.56
CA CYS A 196 -19.61 -0.68 -7.39
C CYS A 196 -21.07 -0.49 -7.84
N GLU A 197 -21.67 0.68 -7.61
CA GLU A 197 -23.02 1.03 -8.10
C GLU A 197 -23.07 1.03 -9.63
N THR A 198 -22.07 1.63 -10.29
CA THR A 198 -21.93 1.65 -11.76
C THR A 198 -21.83 0.23 -12.35
N VAL A 199 -21.13 -0.66 -11.66
CA VAL A 199 -21.04 -2.08 -12.03
C VAL A 199 -22.40 -2.77 -11.93
N LEU A 200 -23.13 -2.57 -10.82
CA LEU A 200 -24.47 -3.14 -10.65
C LEU A 200 -25.43 -2.63 -11.72
N ASP A 201 -25.38 -1.34 -12.07
CA ASP A 201 -26.19 -0.78 -13.15
C ASP A 201 -25.93 -1.50 -14.48
N SER A 202 -24.67 -1.71 -14.83
CA SER A 202 -24.31 -2.40 -16.07
C SER A 202 -24.69 -3.89 -16.07
N LEU A 203 -24.69 -4.56 -14.93
CA LEU A 203 -25.10 -5.96 -14.81
C LEU A 203 -26.62 -6.13 -14.96
N PHE A 204 -27.39 -5.20 -14.42
CA PHE A 204 -28.86 -5.21 -14.53
C PHE A 204 -29.34 -4.93 -15.97
N ASP A 205 -28.55 -4.20 -16.77
CA ASP A 205 -28.87 -3.91 -18.17
C ASP A 205 -28.68 -5.13 -19.10
N VAL A 206 -28.02 -6.20 -18.63
CA VAL A 206 -27.59 -7.34 -19.45
C VAL A 206 -28.10 -8.68 -18.93
N THR A 207 -28.28 -8.79 -17.60
CA THR A 207 -28.73 -10.03 -16.96
C THR A 207 -30.19 -9.91 -16.51
N PRO A 208 -30.93 -11.02 -16.39
CA PRO A 208 -32.31 -11.02 -15.87
C PRO A 208 -32.41 -10.74 -14.37
N SER A 209 -31.32 -10.30 -13.71
CA SER A 209 -31.29 -10.08 -12.27
C SER A 209 -32.21 -8.94 -11.83
N ASP A 210 -32.93 -9.15 -10.73
CA ASP A 210 -33.77 -8.12 -10.10
C ASP A 210 -33.18 -7.60 -8.79
N ILE A 211 -32.20 -8.31 -8.23
CA ILE A 211 -31.48 -7.94 -7.01
C ILE A 211 -29.99 -8.21 -7.22
N GLY A 212 -29.13 -7.29 -6.80
CA GLY A 212 -27.69 -7.46 -6.90
C GLY A 212 -26.91 -6.70 -5.83
N ALA A 213 -25.77 -7.26 -5.46
CA ALA A 213 -24.91 -6.72 -4.41
C ALA A 213 -23.44 -6.90 -4.76
N VAL A 214 -22.63 -5.93 -4.33
CA VAL A 214 -21.17 -6.02 -4.34
C VAL A 214 -20.69 -6.06 -2.90
N LEU A 215 -19.99 -7.14 -2.58
CA LEU A 215 -19.42 -7.41 -1.26
C LEU A 215 -17.90 -7.34 -1.38
N LEU A 216 -17.22 -6.52 -0.59
CA LEU A 216 -15.75 -6.44 -0.57
C LEU A 216 -15.20 -6.81 0.80
N PHE A 217 -13.99 -7.37 0.86
CA PHE A 217 -13.29 -7.56 2.13
C PHE A 217 -12.83 -6.22 2.70
N LYS A 218 -12.91 -6.07 4.03
CA LYS A 218 -12.38 -4.88 4.75
C LYS A 218 -10.93 -4.59 4.42
N ASP A 219 -10.11 -5.64 4.39
CA ASP A 219 -8.72 -5.57 4.00
C ASP A 219 -8.53 -6.29 2.66
N LEU A 220 -8.34 -5.48 1.61
CA LEU A 220 -8.12 -5.97 0.25
C LEU A 220 -6.72 -6.60 0.07
N ASP A 221 -5.81 -6.48 1.03
CA ASP A 221 -4.44 -7.01 0.97
C ASP A 221 -4.23 -8.33 1.72
N HIS A 222 -5.13 -8.71 2.62
CA HIS A 222 -4.92 -9.87 3.47
C HIS A 222 -5.20 -11.21 2.74
N PRO A 223 -4.26 -12.17 2.74
CA PRO A 223 -4.52 -13.53 2.27
C PRO A 223 -5.27 -14.31 3.37
N GLY A 224 -6.42 -14.88 3.03
CA GLY A 224 -7.27 -15.59 3.99
C GLY A 224 -8.62 -14.92 4.09
N GLN A 225 -9.61 -15.52 3.45
CA GLN A 225 -10.90 -14.90 3.21
C GLN A 225 -11.96 -15.62 4.01
N ASP A 226 -12.05 -15.25 5.27
CA ASP A 226 -13.22 -15.57 6.05
C ASP A 226 -14.45 -14.89 5.42
N PRO A 227 -15.45 -15.65 4.93
CA PRO A 227 -16.66 -15.08 4.32
C PRO A 227 -17.43 -14.13 5.24
N ARG A 228 -17.15 -14.13 6.56
CA ARG A 228 -17.69 -13.20 7.57
C ARG A 228 -17.13 -11.78 7.47
N ASN A 229 -15.99 -11.59 6.81
CA ASN A 229 -15.33 -10.28 6.67
C ASN A 229 -15.74 -9.53 5.39
N LEU A 230 -16.70 -10.08 4.64
CA LEU A 230 -17.32 -9.42 3.50
C LEU A 230 -18.28 -8.32 3.96
N GLU A 231 -18.06 -7.09 3.50
CA GLU A 231 -18.92 -5.95 3.73
C GLU A 231 -19.73 -5.62 2.49
N LEU A 232 -21.01 -5.29 2.69
CA LEU A 232 -21.86 -4.78 1.62
C LEU A 232 -21.44 -3.35 1.26
N ILE A 233 -20.90 -3.18 0.06
CA ILE A 233 -20.46 -1.88 -0.45
C ILE A 233 -21.56 -1.21 -1.25
N ALA A 234 -22.17 -1.95 -2.19
CA ALA A 234 -23.24 -1.45 -3.04
C ALA A 234 -24.35 -2.49 -3.20
N TYR A 235 -25.58 -2.00 -3.42
CA TYR A 235 -26.78 -2.79 -3.54
C TYR A 235 -27.76 -2.17 -4.53
N LYS A 236 -28.45 -3.00 -5.31
CA LYS A 236 -29.54 -2.58 -6.19
C LYS A 236 -30.69 -3.58 -6.15
N SER A 237 -31.93 -3.09 -6.17
CA SER A 237 -33.16 -3.90 -6.25
C SER A 237 -34.23 -3.19 -7.06
N LEU A 238 -34.81 -3.90 -8.02
CA LEU A 238 -35.92 -3.38 -8.83
C LEU A 238 -37.24 -3.36 -8.04
N ASN A 239 -37.38 -4.20 -7.02
CA ASN A 239 -38.62 -4.39 -6.26
C ASN A 239 -38.58 -3.77 -4.86
N SER A 240 -37.61 -2.88 -4.58
CA SER A 240 -37.41 -2.25 -3.26
C SER A 240 -37.33 -3.22 -2.07
N ARG A 241 -36.94 -4.47 -2.34
CA ARG A 241 -36.67 -5.45 -1.28
C ARG A 241 -35.34 -5.06 -0.60
N PRO A 242 -35.14 -5.36 0.70
CA PRO A 242 -33.83 -5.25 1.32
C PRO A 242 -32.89 -6.36 0.81
N PHE A 243 -31.59 -6.10 0.83
CA PHE A 243 -30.59 -7.13 0.56
C PHE A 243 -30.48 -8.08 1.75
N GLU A 244 -30.68 -9.36 1.52
CA GLU A 244 -30.34 -10.41 2.48
C GLU A 244 -29.51 -11.48 1.78
N ARG A 245 -28.42 -11.90 2.42
CA ARG A 245 -27.53 -12.92 1.87
C ARG A 245 -28.25 -14.28 1.92
N VAL A 246 -28.69 -14.75 0.77
CA VAL A 246 -29.62 -15.90 0.68
C VAL A 246 -28.93 -17.26 0.90
N SER A 247 -27.65 -17.43 0.52
CA SER A 247 -26.95 -18.72 0.66
C SER A 247 -25.46 -18.58 1.00
N ASP A 248 -25.08 -19.07 2.18
CA ASP A 248 -23.69 -19.20 2.57
C ASP A 248 -22.97 -20.30 1.80
N TYR A 249 -23.68 -21.34 1.38
CA TYR A 249 -23.12 -22.45 0.61
C TYR A 249 -22.57 -21.98 -0.74
N VAL A 250 -23.38 -21.28 -1.53
CA VAL A 250 -22.97 -20.76 -2.86
C VAL A 250 -21.85 -19.73 -2.70
N THR A 251 -21.92 -18.91 -1.65
CA THR A 251 -20.89 -17.91 -1.34
C THR A 251 -19.54 -18.56 -1.04
N ASN A 252 -19.52 -19.56 -0.16
CA ASN A 252 -18.29 -20.26 0.21
C ASN A 252 -17.73 -21.03 -0.97
N TYR A 253 -18.58 -21.69 -1.76
CA TYR A 253 -18.15 -22.38 -2.97
C TYR A 253 -17.48 -21.42 -3.96
N ALA A 254 -18.04 -20.24 -4.22
CA ALA A 254 -17.44 -19.24 -5.13
C ALA A 254 -16.09 -18.73 -4.62
N LEU A 255 -15.94 -18.53 -3.31
CA LEU A 255 -14.67 -18.12 -2.68
C LEU A 255 -13.60 -19.21 -2.78
N GLU A 256 -13.95 -20.46 -2.47
CA GLU A 256 -13.04 -21.61 -2.50
C GLU A 256 -12.62 -21.99 -3.92
N SER A 257 -13.59 -22.05 -4.83
CA SER A 257 -13.36 -22.43 -6.23
C SER A 257 -12.76 -21.29 -7.07
N ARG A 258 -12.90 -20.03 -6.62
CA ARG A 258 -12.54 -18.82 -7.39
C ARG A 258 -13.23 -18.76 -8.76
N ALA A 259 -14.37 -19.42 -8.88
CA ALA A 259 -15.19 -19.51 -10.07
C ALA A 259 -16.51 -18.74 -9.87
N ALA A 260 -17.06 -18.19 -10.96
CA ALA A 260 -18.43 -17.72 -10.98
C ALA A 260 -19.39 -18.91 -11.01
N VAL A 261 -20.38 -18.90 -10.12
CA VAL A 261 -21.28 -20.04 -9.85
C VAL A 261 -22.71 -19.64 -10.16
N VAL A 262 -23.44 -20.49 -10.88
CA VAL A 262 -24.90 -20.41 -11.05
C VAL A 262 -25.55 -21.50 -10.21
N ALA A 263 -26.52 -21.12 -9.37
CA ALA A 263 -27.36 -22.08 -8.66
C ALA A 263 -28.86 -21.77 -8.83
N HIS A 264 -29.70 -22.80 -8.70
CA HIS A 264 -31.16 -22.70 -8.84
C HIS A 264 -31.89 -23.11 -7.56
N ASP A 265 -33.15 -22.70 -7.46
CA ASP A 265 -34.10 -23.01 -6.39
C ASP A 265 -33.54 -22.70 -4.98
N VAL A 266 -32.98 -21.50 -4.83
CA VAL A 266 -32.27 -21.07 -3.62
C VAL A 266 -33.26 -20.46 -2.62
N LYS A 267 -33.52 -21.19 -1.54
CA LYS A 267 -34.24 -20.67 -0.36
C LYS A 267 -33.25 -20.05 0.61
N SER A 268 -33.69 -19.00 1.32
CA SER A 268 -32.91 -18.37 2.39
C SER A 268 -32.55 -19.39 3.47
N ASP A 269 -31.26 -19.55 3.77
CA ASP A 269 -30.80 -20.37 4.90
C ASP A 269 -31.19 -19.69 6.23
N ASP A 270 -32.11 -20.31 6.98
CA ASP A 270 -32.70 -19.83 8.24
C ASP A 270 -31.72 -19.63 9.44
N LYS A 271 -30.39 -19.64 9.21
CA LYS A 271 -29.40 -19.75 10.29
C LYS A 271 -28.70 -18.45 10.73
N PHE A 272 -29.01 -17.29 10.12
CA PHE A 272 -28.37 -16.02 10.50
C PHE A 272 -29.27 -14.76 10.58
N SER A 273 -30.60 -14.87 10.63
CA SER A 273 -31.46 -13.69 10.87
C SER A 273 -31.78 -13.49 12.36
N SER A 274 -31.17 -12.48 12.98
CA SER A 274 -31.48 -12.05 14.35
C SER A 274 -32.53 -10.93 14.42
N SER A 275 -33.40 -10.79 13.40
CA SER A 275 -34.49 -9.82 13.44
C SER A 275 -35.78 -10.39 12.85
N ASP A 276 -36.85 -10.23 13.62
CA ASP A 276 -38.13 -10.93 13.53
C ASP A 276 -39.06 -10.37 12.43
N SER A 277 -38.52 -9.93 11.28
CA SER A 277 -39.31 -9.18 10.28
C SER A 277 -39.15 -9.54 8.80
N LEU A 278 -38.25 -10.43 8.37
CA LEU A 278 -38.07 -10.73 6.94
C LEU A 278 -37.71 -12.21 6.71
N ARG A 279 -38.72 -13.04 6.43
CA ARG A 279 -38.59 -14.49 6.22
C ARG A 279 -38.82 -14.96 4.77
N ASP A 280 -38.90 -14.05 3.79
CA ASP A 280 -39.57 -14.36 2.51
C ASP A 280 -38.78 -14.09 1.22
N MET A 281 -37.43 -13.95 1.25
CA MET A 281 -36.67 -13.88 -0.01
C MET A 281 -36.39 -15.28 -0.57
N ARG A 282 -37.20 -15.72 -1.53
CA ARG A 282 -36.92 -16.89 -2.39
C ARG A 282 -36.36 -16.43 -3.73
N ALA A 283 -35.14 -16.85 -4.04
CA ALA A 283 -34.52 -16.61 -5.34
C ALA A 283 -34.66 -17.88 -6.20
N GLU A 284 -35.14 -17.71 -7.42
CA GLU A 284 -35.27 -18.80 -8.41
C GLU A 284 -33.88 -19.18 -8.95
N SER A 285 -32.99 -18.21 -9.07
CA SER A 285 -31.59 -18.44 -9.42
C SER A 285 -30.67 -17.38 -8.82
N ILE A 286 -29.40 -17.74 -8.64
CA ILE A 286 -28.33 -16.87 -8.15
C ILE A 286 -27.08 -17.02 -9.02
N ILE A 287 -26.39 -15.90 -9.26
CA ILE A 287 -24.99 -15.88 -9.67
C ILE A 287 -24.16 -15.36 -8.51
N CYS A 288 -23.09 -16.07 -8.17
CA CYS A 288 -22.05 -15.57 -7.28
C CYS A 288 -20.71 -15.55 -8.03
N ALA A 289 -20.18 -14.37 -8.31
CA ALA A 289 -18.97 -14.18 -9.08
C ALA A 289 -17.86 -13.56 -8.21
N PRO A 290 -16.64 -14.12 -8.21
CA PRO A 290 -15.52 -13.59 -7.45
C PRO A 290 -14.92 -12.33 -8.09
N ILE A 291 -14.62 -11.34 -7.26
CA ILE A 291 -13.83 -10.16 -7.63
C ILE A 291 -12.39 -10.48 -7.25
N ARG A 292 -11.53 -10.76 -8.23
CA ARG A 292 -10.17 -11.26 -7.96
C ARG A 292 -9.12 -10.64 -8.87
N ILE A 293 -7.91 -10.50 -8.34
CA ILE A 293 -6.74 -10.00 -9.09
C ILE A 293 -5.52 -10.85 -8.75
N GLY A 294 -4.98 -11.56 -9.76
CA GLY A 294 -3.98 -12.60 -9.54
C GLY A 294 -4.46 -13.63 -8.50
N ASN A 295 -3.67 -13.84 -7.44
CA ASN A 295 -4.02 -14.73 -6.33
C ASN A 295 -4.85 -14.07 -5.23
N ARG A 296 -4.95 -12.74 -5.21
CA ARG A 296 -5.78 -12.01 -4.25
C ARG A 296 -7.25 -12.14 -4.64
N MET A 297 -8.11 -12.16 -3.64
CA MET A 297 -9.54 -11.95 -3.88
C MET A 297 -10.01 -10.76 -3.05
N LEU A 298 -10.78 -9.91 -3.70
CA LEU A 298 -11.18 -8.61 -3.21
C LEU A 298 -12.60 -8.64 -2.69
N GLY A 299 -13.42 -9.57 -3.19
CA GLY A 299 -14.82 -9.69 -2.82
C GLY A 299 -15.63 -10.57 -3.74
N LEU A 300 -16.94 -10.34 -3.76
CA LEU A 300 -17.93 -11.07 -4.55
C LEU A 300 -18.97 -10.10 -5.14
N ILE A 301 -19.47 -10.46 -6.31
CA ILE A 301 -20.71 -9.94 -6.89
C ILE A 301 -21.77 -11.02 -6.72
N GLN A 302 -22.93 -10.66 -6.20
CA GLN A 302 -24.09 -11.55 -6.10
C GLN A 302 -25.24 -10.96 -6.90
N LEU A 303 -25.81 -11.75 -7.81
CA LEU A 303 -27.01 -11.41 -8.57
C LEU A 303 -28.08 -12.45 -8.31
N TYR A 304 -29.32 -12.02 -8.15
CA TYR A 304 -30.48 -12.87 -7.93
C TYR A 304 -31.52 -12.57 -8.99
N ALA A 305 -32.23 -13.61 -9.41
CA ALA A 305 -33.48 -13.47 -10.13
C ALA A 305 -34.58 -14.16 -9.33
N THR A 306 -35.67 -13.43 -9.03
CA THR A 306 -36.83 -13.98 -8.31
C THR A 306 -37.96 -14.41 -9.22
N ASN A 307 -37.89 -14.10 -10.53
CA ASN A 307 -38.87 -14.54 -11.52
C ASN A 307 -38.49 -15.91 -12.12
N PRO A 308 -39.34 -16.95 -12.00
CA PRO A 308 -39.05 -18.28 -12.54
C PRO A 308 -38.93 -18.30 -14.08
N ASP A 309 -39.56 -17.35 -14.78
CA ASP A 309 -39.50 -17.27 -16.25
C ASP A 309 -38.16 -16.71 -16.77
N ASN A 310 -37.40 -16.03 -15.91
CA ASN A 310 -36.17 -15.31 -16.27
C ASN A 310 -35.00 -15.75 -15.35
N ARG A 311 -34.63 -17.03 -15.42
CA ARG A 311 -33.53 -17.59 -14.64
C ARG A 311 -32.16 -17.16 -15.19
N LEU A 312 -31.20 -16.92 -14.29
CA LEU A 312 -29.81 -16.64 -14.61
C LEU A 312 -29.14 -17.88 -15.23
N GLN A 313 -28.38 -17.69 -16.30
CA GLN A 313 -27.74 -18.77 -17.05
C GLN A 313 -26.20 -18.72 -17.03
N ALA A 314 -25.55 -19.70 -17.67
CA ALA A 314 -24.10 -19.77 -17.77
C ALA A 314 -23.49 -18.54 -18.46
N ASP A 315 -24.10 -18.06 -19.55
CA ASP A 315 -23.64 -16.86 -20.27
C ASP A 315 -23.68 -15.59 -19.39
N ASP A 316 -24.68 -15.47 -18.51
CA ASP A 316 -24.77 -14.39 -17.52
C ASP A 316 -23.62 -14.47 -16.51
N ALA A 317 -23.25 -15.68 -16.08
CA ALA A 317 -22.13 -15.90 -15.16
C ALA A 317 -20.78 -15.57 -15.80
N GLU A 318 -20.58 -15.94 -17.07
CA GLU A 318 -19.36 -15.58 -17.82
C GLU A 318 -19.22 -14.05 -17.99
N PHE A 319 -20.33 -13.36 -18.27
CA PHE A 319 -20.36 -11.90 -18.36
C PHE A 319 -20.11 -11.25 -16.99
N THR A 320 -20.77 -11.75 -15.95
CA THR A 320 -20.60 -11.26 -14.58
C THR A 320 -19.16 -11.45 -14.10
N LEU A 321 -18.51 -12.56 -14.46
CA LEU A 321 -17.10 -12.78 -14.16
C LEU A 321 -16.19 -11.78 -14.87
N ALA A 322 -16.44 -11.48 -16.15
CA ALA A 322 -15.69 -10.46 -16.88
C ALA A 322 -15.83 -9.07 -16.24
N VAL A 323 -17.04 -8.72 -15.81
CA VAL A 323 -17.31 -7.48 -15.08
C VAL A 323 -16.59 -7.47 -13.73
N ALA A 324 -16.58 -8.59 -13.00
CA ALA A 324 -15.89 -8.73 -11.73
C ALA A 324 -14.37 -8.58 -11.87
N ASP A 325 -13.78 -9.14 -12.93
CA ASP A 325 -12.35 -8.99 -13.25
C ASP A 325 -12.01 -7.53 -13.59
N GLN A 326 -12.85 -6.82 -14.37
CA GLN A 326 -12.63 -5.38 -14.63
C GLN A 326 -12.78 -4.52 -13.37
N LEU A 327 -13.78 -4.82 -12.53
CA LEU A 327 -13.97 -4.15 -11.24
C LEU A 327 -12.74 -4.34 -10.35
N ALA A 328 -12.16 -5.54 -10.32
CA ALA A 328 -10.95 -5.80 -9.54
C ALA A 328 -9.78 -4.89 -9.95
N GLY A 329 -9.54 -4.73 -11.26
CA GLY A 329 -8.52 -3.82 -11.77
C GLY A 329 -8.82 -2.34 -11.46
N ALA A 330 -10.09 -1.93 -11.53
CA ALA A 330 -10.50 -0.56 -11.20
C ALA A 330 -10.30 -0.24 -9.71
N LEU A 331 -10.63 -1.17 -8.82
CA LEU A 331 -10.40 -1.03 -7.38
C LEU A 331 -8.91 -0.89 -7.04
N GLU A 332 -8.04 -1.70 -7.66
CA GLU A 332 -6.59 -1.61 -7.47
C GLU A 332 -6.05 -0.25 -7.94
N ASN A 333 -6.52 0.23 -9.10
CA ASN A 333 -6.14 1.54 -9.62
C ASN A 333 -6.57 2.70 -8.70
N LEU A 334 -7.77 2.65 -8.12
CA LEU A 334 -8.23 3.66 -7.16
C LEU A 334 -7.40 3.67 -5.89
N LYS A 335 -7.07 2.49 -5.38
CA LYS A 335 -6.21 2.33 -4.20
C LYS A 335 -4.82 2.91 -4.45
N GLU A 336 -4.19 2.57 -5.57
CA GLU A 336 -2.85 3.05 -5.89
C GLU A 336 -2.83 4.57 -6.10
N ARG A 337 -3.82 5.14 -6.80
CA ARG A 337 -3.96 6.60 -6.94
C ARG A 337 -4.04 7.31 -5.59
N SER A 338 -4.84 6.77 -4.66
CA SER A 338 -4.99 7.34 -3.31
C SER A 338 -3.69 7.28 -2.51
N ARG A 339 -2.95 6.16 -2.62
CA ARG A 339 -1.65 5.97 -1.98
C ARG A 339 -0.61 6.95 -2.50
N LEU A 340 -0.54 7.13 -3.82
CA LEU A 340 0.37 8.08 -4.46
C LEU A 340 0.06 9.52 -4.04
N ALA A 341 -1.23 9.91 -4.05
CA ALA A 341 -1.65 11.24 -3.62
C ALA A 341 -1.26 11.53 -2.15
N ALA A 342 -1.48 10.58 -1.25
CA ALA A 342 -1.08 10.70 0.15
C ALA A 342 0.45 10.78 0.32
N GLY A 343 1.22 10.05 -0.50
CA GLY A 343 2.68 10.11 -0.52
C GLY A 343 3.19 11.50 -0.93
N ILE A 344 2.66 12.05 -2.02
CA ILE A 344 3.03 13.39 -2.52
C ILE A 344 2.77 14.45 -1.44
N ALA A 345 1.57 14.45 -0.84
CA ALA A 345 1.22 15.42 0.19
C ALA A 345 2.17 15.38 1.40
N ARG A 346 2.59 14.18 1.82
CA ARG A 346 3.58 14.02 2.91
C ARG A 346 4.94 14.59 2.53
N PHE A 347 5.43 14.29 1.33
CA PHE A 347 6.73 14.79 0.86
C PHE A 347 6.74 16.31 0.75
N GLU A 348 5.66 16.92 0.25
CA GLU A 348 5.57 18.38 0.17
C GLU A 348 5.61 19.04 1.55
N GLN A 349 4.90 18.46 2.52
CA GLN A 349 4.89 18.95 3.91
C GLN A 349 6.26 18.82 4.58
N GLU A 350 6.95 17.69 4.38
CA GLU A 350 8.31 17.49 4.88
C GLU A 350 9.29 18.49 4.24
N ASN A 351 9.22 18.69 2.91
CA ASN A 351 10.06 19.66 2.22
C ASN A 351 9.83 21.08 2.74
N LYS A 352 8.58 21.47 2.97
CA LYS A 352 8.24 22.77 3.55
C LYS A 352 8.83 22.93 4.95
N THR A 353 8.69 21.92 5.80
CA THR A 353 9.20 21.94 7.18
C THR A 353 10.72 22.06 7.20
N LEU A 354 11.42 21.30 6.34
CA LEU A 354 12.87 21.36 6.19
C LEU A 354 13.35 22.73 5.69
N ARG A 355 12.63 23.34 4.73
CA ARG A 355 12.92 24.70 4.27
C ARG A 355 12.76 25.74 5.39
N GLU A 356 11.68 25.64 6.17
CA GLU A 356 11.44 26.53 7.31
C GLU A 356 12.53 26.39 8.38
N GLN A 357 12.99 25.18 8.68
CA GLN A 357 14.11 24.94 9.62
C GLN A 357 15.43 25.56 9.13
N LEU A 358 15.75 25.43 7.84
CA LEU A 358 16.95 26.03 7.24
C LEU A 358 16.90 27.57 7.23
N LEU A 359 15.71 28.17 7.19
CA LEU A 359 15.52 29.62 7.27
C LEU A 359 15.89 30.18 8.66
N ILE A 360 15.59 29.44 9.75
CA ILE A 360 15.88 29.87 11.12
C ILE A 360 17.40 29.91 11.40
N GLU A 361 18.17 28.94 10.89
CA GLU A 361 19.63 28.92 11.09
C GLU A 361 20.39 30.01 10.30
N THR A 362 19.72 30.69 9.37
CA THR A 362 20.35 31.65 8.44
C THR A 362 19.88 33.09 8.59
N GLU A 363 19.12 33.40 9.65
CA GLU A 363 18.60 34.75 9.89
C GLU A 363 19.67 35.72 10.44
N LEU A 364 19.64 36.98 9.99
CA LEU A 364 20.45 38.05 10.57
C LEU A 364 19.91 38.41 11.97
N VAL A 365 20.60 38.00 13.03
CA VAL A 365 20.22 38.26 14.43
C VAL A 365 20.85 39.57 14.97
N GLY A 366 20.16 40.24 15.91
CA GLY A 366 20.66 41.41 16.66
C GLY A 366 19.80 42.67 16.52
N ASP A 367 19.84 43.56 17.53
CA ASP A 367 18.96 44.74 17.61
C ASP A 367 19.69 46.09 17.66
N SER A 368 21.02 46.08 17.46
CA SER A 368 21.80 47.31 17.40
C SER A 368 21.39 48.18 16.21
N ASP A 369 21.59 49.50 16.33
CA ASP A 369 21.19 50.44 15.30
C ASP A 369 21.89 50.18 13.95
N SER A 370 23.12 49.67 13.98
CA SER A 370 23.84 49.29 12.76
C SER A 370 23.20 48.10 12.05
N ILE A 371 22.76 47.07 12.78
CA ILE A 371 22.01 45.94 12.22
C ILE A 371 20.64 46.38 11.70
N ARG A 372 19.94 47.28 12.41
CA ARG A 372 18.65 47.82 11.93
C ARG A 372 18.80 48.58 10.62
N ARG A 373 19.79 49.49 10.53
CA ARG A 373 20.11 50.21 9.29
C ARG A 373 20.52 49.26 8.17
N LEU A 374 21.29 48.21 8.47
CA LEU A 374 21.67 47.19 7.49
C LEU A 374 20.44 46.45 6.96
N ARG A 375 19.52 46.00 7.81
CA ARG A 375 18.25 45.36 7.40
C ARG A 375 17.42 46.28 6.52
N GLU A 376 17.25 47.55 6.89
CA GLU A 376 16.51 48.53 6.08
C GLU A 376 17.12 48.71 4.69
N ARG A 377 18.45 48.76 4.59
CA ARG A 377 19.14 48.84 3.30
C ARG A 377 18.96 47.56 2.48
N ILE A 378 19.03 46.39 3.11
CA ILE A 378 18.77 45.10 2.45
C ILE A 378 17.37 45.08 1.83
N LEU A 379 16.34 45.46 2.61
CA LEU A 379 14.95 45.48 2.14
C LEU A 379 14.73 46.42 0.94
N ARG A 380 15.49 47.52 0.85
CA ARG A 380 15.43 48.44 -0.29
C ARG A 380 16.18 47.91 -1.52
N ILE A 381 17.32 47.23 -1.32
CA ILE A 381 18.18 46.74 -2.42
C ILE A 381 17.65 45.43 -3.00
N ALA A 382 17.08 44.55 -2.17
CA ALA A 382 16.64 43.22 -2.55
C ALA A 382 15.67 43.18 -3.77
N PRO A 383 14.65 44.04 -3.90
CA PRO A 383 13.74 44.00 -5.06
C PRO A 383 14.34 44.55 -6.36
N THR A 384 15.46 45.29 -6.32
CA THR A 384 16.01 45.97 -7.52
C THR A 384 16.63 45.02 -8.55
N GLY A 385 17.02 43.81 -8.14
CA GLY A 385 17.77 42.87 -8.99
C GLY A 385 19.21 43.29 -9.31
N ALA A 386 19.67 44.46 -8.84
CA ALA A 386 21.02 44.96 -9.09
C ALA A 386 22.09 44.09 -8.41
N THR A 387 23.30 44.13 -8.98
CA THR A 387 24.51 43.56 -8.38
C THR A 387 24.83 44.27 -7.07
N VAL A 388 25.17 43.48 -6.04
CA VAL A 388 25.50 44.02 -4.71
C VAL A 388 26.91 43.61 -4.33
N LEU A 389 27.73 44.57 -3.91
CA LEU A 389 29.04 44.36 -3.31
C LEU A 389 28.95 44.52 -1.79
N ILE A 390 29.27 43.46 -1.05
CA ILE A 390 29.28 43.42 0.42
C ILE A 390 30.73 43.55 0.91
N ARG A 391 31.02 44.64 1.61
CA ARG A 391 32.32 44.84 2.26
C ARG A 391 32.27 44.52 3.74
N GLY A 392 33.36 43.99 4.25
CA GLY A 392 33.53 43.78 5.69
C GLY A 392 34.63 42.77 5.98
N GLU A 393 35.07 42.74 7.24
CA GLU A 393 36.11 41.82 7.70
C GLU A 393 35.70 40.34 7.51
N SER A 394 36.66 39.43 7.62
CA SER A 394 36.34 38.00 7.63
C SER A 394 35.51 37.66 8.87
N GLY A 395 34.51 36.79 8.71
CA GLY A 395 33.67 36.31 9.83
C GLY A 395 32.55 37.27 10.31
N VAL A 396 32.35 38.43 9.67
CA VAL A 396 31.29 39.40 10.09
C VAL A 396 29.86 39.02 9.66
N GLY A 397 29.67 37.85 9.03
CA GLY A 397 28.37 37.36 8.56
C GLY A 397 27.96 37.86 7.17
N LYS A 398 28.92 38.07 6.25
CA LYS A 398 28.64 38.52 4.87
C LYS A 398 27.70 37.56 4.11
N GLU A 399 27.80 36.26 4.36
CA GLU A 399 26.90 35.26 3.76
C GLU A 399 25.44 35.45 4.24
N LEU A 400 25.21 35.75 5.52
CA LEU A 400 23.87 36.01 6.05
C LEU A 400 23.25 37.25 5.40
N VAL A 401 24.06 38.28 5.14
CA VAL A 401 23.63 39.47 4.39
C VAL A 401 23.25 39.10 2.95
N ALA A 402 24.06 38.29 2.27
CA ALA A 402 23.75 37.84 0.91
C ALA A 402 22.47 37.00 0.84
N ARG A 403 22.26 36.10 1.82
CA ARG A 403 21.03 35.31 1.95
C ARG A 403 19.81 36.20 2.18
N ALA A 404 19.89 37.16 3.09
CA ALA A 404 18.81 38.10 3.35
C ALA A 404 18.44 38.92 2.10
N ILE A 405 19.43 39.33 1.28
CA ILE A 405 19.17 40.00 0.00
C ILE A 405 18.41 39.08 -0.97
N HIS A 406 18.78 37.80 -1.05
CA HIS A 406 18.08 36.84 -1.92
C HIS A 406 16.66 36.56 -1.45
N GLN A 407 16.46 36.30 -0.15
CA GLN A 407 15.16 36.02 0.46
C GLN A 407 14.13 37.15 0.27
N HIS A 408 14.59 38.40 0.27
CA HIS A 408 13.71 39.57 0.07
C HIS A 408 13.66 40.05 -1.39
N SER A 409 14.15 39.24 -2.33
CA SER A 409 14.16 39.57 -3.75
C SER A 409 13.02 38.89 -4.52
N ASN A 410 12.80 39.32 -5.75
CA ASN A 410 11.87 38.67 -6.67
C ASN A 410 12.33 37.25 -7.10
N ARG A 411 13.50 36.79 -6.64
CA ARG A 411 14.08 35.47 -6.91
C ARG A 411 14.15 34.59 -5.66
N ALA A 412 13.41 34.90 -4.60
CA ALA A 412 13.49 34.18 -3.31
C ALA A 412 13.18 32.68 -3.39
N GLU A 413 12.33 32.26 -4.33
CA GLU A 413 12.00 30.84 -4.58
C GLU A 413 12.98 30.16 -5.56
N ALA A 414 13.91 30.92 -6.15
CA ALA A 414 14.87 30.42 -7.13
C ALA A 414 16.19 30.00 -6.45
N PRO A 415 17.11 29.32 -7.16
CA PRO A 415 18.35 28.83 -6.55
C PRO A 415 19.20 29.95 -5.92
N PHE A 416 19.69 29.72 -4.69
CA PHE A 416 20.75 30.52 -4.07
C PHE A 416 22.03 29.69 -4.00
N VAL A 417 23.00 30.01 -4.84
CA VAL A 417 24.25 29.25 -4.97
C VAL A 417 25.39 30.04 -4.36
N THR A 418 26.12 29.44 -3.42
CA THR A 418 27.27 30.08 -2.78
C THR A 418 28.59 29.51 -3.28
N MET A 419 29.62 30.35 -3.28
CA MET A 419 31.00 29.96 -3.54
C MET A 419 31.96 30.90 -2.82
N ASN A 420 32.97 30.32 -2.17
CA ASN A 420 34.10 31.06 -1.64
C ASN A 420 35.27 30.97 -2.64
N CYS A 421 35.68 32.11 -3.18
CA CYS A 421 36.73 32.19 -4.20
C CYS A 421 38.15 32.00 -3.63
N ALA A 422 38.34 32.14 -2.31
CA ALA A 422 39.63 31.95 -1.64
C ALA A 422 39.94 30.47 -1.34
N ALA A 423 38.93 29.59 -1.38
CA ALA A 423 39.04 28.21 -0.89
C ALA A 423 39.69 27.23 -1.90
N LEU A 424 39.89 27.64 -3.15
CA LEU A 424 40.30 26.77 -4.24
C LEU A 424 41.53 27.31 -4.97
N SER A 425 42.31 26.41 -5.57
CA SER A 425 43.33 26.82 -6.55
C SER A 425 42.67 27.46 -7.77
N GLU A 426 43.42 28.26 -8.53
CA GLU A 426 42.90 28.97 -9.70
C GLU A 426 42.20 28.04 -10.70
N SER A 427 42.80 26.90 -11.05
CA SER A 427 42.23 25.94 -12.00
C SER A 427 40.94 25.29 -11.48
N LEU A 428 40.86 25.00 -10.19
CA LEU A 428 39.66 24.46 -9.57
C LEU A 428 38.57 25.53 -9.44
N LEU A 429 38.93 26.76 -9.11
CA LEU A 429 37.98 27.87 -9.04
C LEU A 429 37.32 28.13 -10.40
N GLU A 430 38.11 28.16 -11.47
CA GLU A 430 37.60 28.32 -12.83
C GLU A 430 36.64 27.17 -13.22
N SER A 431 37.06 25.93 -12.93
CA SER A 431 36.28 24.72 -13.17
C SER A 431 34.96 24.68 -12.38
N GLU A 432 34.95 25.13 -11.13
CA GLU A 432 33.73 25.19 -10.33
C GLU A 432 32.80 26.33 -10.78
N LEU A 433 33.34 27.52 -11.11
CA LEU A 433 32.52 28.67 -11.54
C LEU A 433 31.84 28.39 -12.88
N PHE A 434 32.63 27.98 -13.88
CA PHE A 434 32.20 27.90 -15.28
C PHE A 434 31.92 26.46 -15.74
N GLY A 435 32.29 25.44 -14.96
CA GLY A 435 32.17 24.05 -15.37
C GLY A 435 33.29 23.65 -16.33
N HIS A 436 33.35 22.35 -16.63
CA HIS A 436 34.35 21.78 -17.53
C HIS A 436 33.80 20.63 -18.35
N GLU A 437 34.38 20.44 -19.53
CA GLU A 437 34.11 19.28 -20.38
C GLU A 437 35.04 18.11 -20.03
N LYS A 438 34.62 16.89 -20.38
CA LYS A 438 35.42 15.68 -20.13
C LYS A 438 36.78 15.82 -20.84
N GLY A 439 37.87 15.58 -20.11
CA GLY A 439 39.23 15.63 -20.63
C GLY A 439 39.85 17.03 -20.74
N SER A 440 39.22 18.07 -20.19
CA SER A 440 39.73 19.45 -20.23
C SER A 440 41.04 19.69 -19.46
N PHE A 441 41.33 18.86 -18.45
CA PHE A 441 42.58 18.88 -17.67
C PHE A 441 42.82 17.51 -17.01
N THR A 442 44.01 17.31 -16.43
CA THR A 442 44.36 16.07 -15.71
C THR A 442 43.45 15.89 -14.48
N GLY A 443 42.52 14.93 -14.55
CA GLY A 443 41.50 14.68 -13.51
C GLY A 443 40.05 14.96 -13.93
N ALA A 444 39.83 15.54 -15.12
CA ALA A 444 38.49 15.76 -15.68
C ALA A 444 37.88 14.46 -16.25
N VAL A 445 37.52 13.52 -15.36
CA VAL A 445 37.00 12.18 -15.73
C VAL A 445 35.60 12.25 -16.35
N SER A 446 34.80 13.24 -15.93
CA SER A 446 33.43 13.48 -16.40
C SER A 446 33.19 14.97 -16.63
N ARG A 447 32.14 15.31 -17.38
CA ARG A 447 31.68 16.69 -17.52
C ARG A 447 31.13 17.20 -16.19
N LYS A 448 31.38 18.47 -15.87
CA LYS A 448 30.83 19.15 -14.69
C LYS A 448 30.13 20.46 -15.06
N ILE A 449 28.95 20.66 -14.48
CA ILE A 449 28.15 21.89 -14.61
C ILE A 449 28.68 22.94 -13.62
N GLY A 450 28.93 24.16 -14.10
CA GLY A 450 29.45 25.27 -13.28
C GLY A 450 28.42 25.89 -12.34
N LYS A 451 28.89 26.65 -11.35
CA LYS A 451 28.06 27.37 -10.38
C LYS A 451 27.17 28.43 -11.02
N PHE A 452 27.62 29.08 -12.10
CA PHE A 452 26.79 30.01 -12.84
C PHE A 452 25.57 29.33 -13.50
N GLU A 453 25.75 28.13 -14.07
CA GLU A 453 24.63 27.34 -14.61
C GLU A 453 23.69 26.87 -13.49
N GLN A 454 24.24 26.41 -12.37
CA GLN A 454 23.45 26.00 -11.19
C GLN A 454 22.62 27.15 -10.63
N ALA A 455 23.09 28.40 -10.75
CA ALA A 455 22.41 29.59 -10.26
C ALA A 455 21.44 30.22 -11.27
N HIS A 456 21.23 29.59 -12.43
CA HIS A 456 20.36 30.11 -13.48
C HIS A 456 18.93 30.40 -12.97
N GLY A 457 18.41 31.59 -13.26
CA GLY A 457 17.12 32.08 -12.76
C GLY A 457 17.14 32.58 -11.31
N GLY A 458 18.25 32.38 -10.59
CA GLY A 458 18.40 32.66 -9.16
C GLY A 458 19.48 33.69 -8.85
N THR A 459 20.18 33.48 -7.74
CA THR A 459 21.25 34.36 -7.23
C THR A 459 22.51 33.54 -6.96
N ILE A 460 23.67 34.06 -7.38
CA ILE A 460 24.98 33.54 -6.99
C ILE A 460 25.63 34.48 -5.96
N PHE A 461 26.09 33.92 -4.85
CA PHE A 461 26.92 34.60 -3.87
C PHE A 461 28.38 34.18 -4.03
N LEU A 462 29.24 35.17 -4.27
CA LEU A 462 30.68 34.99 -4.44
C LEU A 462 31.41 35.66 -3.28
N ASP A 463 31.96 34.88 -2.36
CA ASP A 463 32.75 35.38 -1.24
C ASP A 463 34.23 35.50 -1.63
N GLU A 464 34.88 36.52 -1.08
CA GLU A 464 36.27 36.89 -1.36
C GLU A 464 36.59 37.04 -2.86
N VAL A 465 35.75 37.79 -3.59
CA VAL A 465 35.95 38.06 -5.04
C VAL A 465 37.30 38.73 -5.36
N GLY A 466 37.90 39.42 -4.39
CA GLY A 466 39.23 40.02 -4.50
C GLY A 466 40.38 39.01 -4.62
N GLU A 467 40.12 37.71 -4.47
CA GLU A 467 41.09 36.62 -4.65
C GLU A 467 41.11 36.05 -6.08
N MET A 468 40.16 36.44 -6.94
CA MET A 468 40.10 35.92 -8.31
C MET A 468 41.33 36.32 -9.12
N SER A 469 41.84 35.40 -9.95
CA SER A 469 42.90 35.73 -10.91
C SER A 469 42.39 36.64 -12.03
N PRO A 470 43.26 37.41 -12.72
CA PRO A 470 42.85 38.26 -13.84
C PRO A 470 42.13 37.52 -14.98
N ALA A 471 42.47 36.24 -15.21
CA ALA A 471 41.82 35.40 -16.21
C ALA A 471 40.36 35.07 -15.83
N ILE A 472 40.12 34.70 -14.57
CA ILE A 472 38.79 34.44 -14.03
C ILE A 472 37.95 35.72 -14.01
N GLN A 473 38.55 36.84 -13.61
CA GLN A 473 37.90 38.15 -13.62
C GLN A 473 37.40 38.53 -15.03
N ALA A 474 38.19 38.25 -16.07
CA ALA A 474 37.80 38.52 -17.45
C ALA A 474 36.57 37.69 -17.89
N LYS A 475 36.54 36.39 -17.56
CA LYS A 475 35.38 35.54 -17.86
C LYS A 475 34.16 35.94 -17.04
N PHE A 476 34.35 36.27 -15.77
CA PHE A 476 33.27 36.72 -14.89
C PHE A 476 32.63 38.02 -15.39
N LEU A 477 33.43 38.99 -15.84
CA LEU A 477 32.91 40.22 -16.43
C LEU A 477 31.98 39.93 -17.61
N ARG A 478 32.34 39.00 -18.51
CA ARG A 478 31.48 38.61 -19.64
C ARG A 478 30.12 38.11 -19.17
N VAL A 479 30.09 37.27 -18.12
CA VAL A 479 28.83 36.77 -17.53
C VAL A 479 28.01 37.92 -16.94
N LEU A 480 28.66 38.85 -16.22
CA LEU A 480 28.02 39.99 -15.58
C LEU A 480 27.47 41.03 -16.59
N GLU A 481 28.00 41.04 -17.80
CA GLU A 481 27.51 41.82 -18.94
C GLU A 481 26.39 41.12 -19.73
N GLY A 482 26.05 39.87 -19.37
CA GLY A 482 25.01 39.07 -20.03
C GLY A 482 25.51 38.36 -21.30
N HIS A 483 26.82 38.29 -21.52
CA HIS A 483 27.39 37.54 -22.63
C HIS A 483 27.45 36.04 -22.34
N PRO A 484 27.34 35.19 -23.37
CA PRO A 484 27.62 33.77 -23.22
C PRO A 484 29.08 33.54 -22.80
N TYR A 485 29.30 32.46 -22.08
CA TYR A 485 30.64 31.96 -21.74
C TYR A 485 30.81 30.50 -22.13
N GLU A 486 32.03 30.00 -22.12
CA GLU A 486 32.36 28.61 -22.46
C GLU A 486 32.90 27.87 -21.24
N ARG A 487 32.58 26.57 -21.14
CA ARG A 487 33.16 25.68 -20.14
C ARG A 487 34.65 25.50 -20.38
N VAL A 488 35.41 25.17 -19.34
CA VAL A 488 36.84 24.87 -19.47
C VAL A 488 37.03 23.69 -20.43
N GLY A 489 37.82 23.89 -21.48
CA GLY A 489 38.11 22.90 -22.52
C GLY A 489 36.94 22.57 -23.47
N GLY A 490 35.83 23.32 -23.42
CA GLY A 490 34.68 23.17 -24.30
C GLY A 490 34.51 24.36 -25.25
N GLY A 491 33.79 24.16 -26.36
CA GLY A 491 33.41 25.22 -27.30
C GLY A 491 31.91 25.51 -27.35
N THR A 492 31.15 25.03 -26.37
CA THR A 492 29.71 25.27 -26.29
C THR A 492 29.44 26.54 -25.50
N GLU A 493 28.76 27.50 -26.13
CA GLU A 493 28.28 28.71 -25.46
C GLU A 493 27.18 28.39 -24.45
N VAL A 494 27.31 28.96 -23.24
CA VAL A 494 26.37 28.84 -22.14
C VAL A 494 25.86 30.25 -21.80
N ARG A 495 24.54 30.43 -21.80
CA ARG A 495 23.88 31.67 -21.37
C ARG A 495 23.17 31.46 -20.04
N VAL A 496 23.37 32.38 -19.11
CA VAL A 496 22.73 32.33 -17.80
C VAL A 496 22.12 33.67 -17.43
N ASP A 497 20.97 33.63 -16.74
CA ASP A 497 20.38 34.80 -16.08
C ASP A 497 20.57 34.64 -14.58
N VAL A 498 21.53 35.35 -13.99
CA VAL A 498 21.91 35.20 -12.59
C VAL A 498 22.09 36.56 -11.95
N ARG A 499 21.47 36.77 -10.79
CA ARG A 499 21.78 37.92 -9.94
C ARG A 499 23.07 37.66 -9.19
N VAL A 500 23.99 38.62 -9.20
CA VAL A 500 25.28 38.49 -8.52
C VAL A 500 25.27 39.27 -7.20
N VAL A 501 25.67 38.60 -6.12
CA VAL A 501 26.04 39.22 -4.85
C VAL A 501 27.50 38.86 -4.57
N ALA A 502 28.38 39.84 -4.55
CA ALA A 502 29.80 39.66 -4.30
C ALA A 502 30.17 40.13 -2.90
N ALA A 503 31.15 39.49 -2.27
CA ALA A 503 31.70 39.91 -0.99
C ALA A 503 33.22 39.92 -1.01
N THR A 504 33.83 40.81 -0.24
CA THR A 504 35.28 40.82 -0.03
C THR A 504 35.67 41.54 1.26
N ASN A 505 36.79 41.11 1.84
CA ASN A 505 37.48 41.84 2.89
C ASN A 505 38.60 42.78 2.36
N ARG A 506 38.95 42.69 1.08
CA ARG A 506 40.04 43.46 0.47
C ARG A 506 39.60 44.86 0.08
N ASP A 507 40.58 45.76 0.06
CA ASP A 507 40.47 47.04 -0.61
C ASP A 507 40.61 46.82 -2.13
N LEU A 508 39.47 46.79 -2.83
CA LEU A 508 39.45 46.58 -4.28
C LEU A 508 40.03 47.77 -5.05
N GLU A 509 39.91 48.98 -4.52
CA GLU A 509 40.45 50.21 -5.10
C GLU A 509 41.98 50.12 -5.17
N ASN A 510 42.63 49.79 -4.06
CA ASN A 510 44.06 49.56 -4.02
C ASN A 510 44.48 48.35 -4.88
N SER A 511 43.64 47.32 -4.95
CA SER A 511 43.90 46.14 -5.80
C SER A 511 43.82 46.48 -7.31
N VAL A 512 42.97 47.44 -7.69
CA VAL A 512 42.92 47.99 -9.05
C VAL A 512 44.17 48.79 -9.36
N ASP A 513 44.61 49.65 -8.45
CA ASP A 513 45.83 50.46 -8.62
C ASP A 513 47.09 49.58 -8.76
N GLN A 514 47.12 48.44 -8.08
CA GLN A 514 48.18 47.44 -8.17
C GLN A 514 48.07 46.49 -9.38
N GLY A 515 47.04 46.64 -10.22
CA GLY A 515 46.81 45.78 -11.39
C GLY A 515 46.40 44.34 -11.07
N ARG A 516 46.02 44.06 -9.81
CA ARG A 516 45.56 42.72 -9.36
C ARG A 516 44.07 42.51 -9.58
N PHE A 517 43.31 43.58 -9.67
CA PHE A 517 41.88 43.55 -9.93
C PHE A 517 41.53 44.44 -11.13
N ARG A 518 40.66 43.98 -12.01
CA ARG A 518 40.29 44.75 -13.19
C ARG A 518 39.34 45.89 -12.83
N LYS A 519 39.66 47.09 -13.33
CA LYS A 519 38.89 48.32 -13.11
C LYS A 519 37.45 48.23 -13.63
N ASP A 520 37.25 47.59 -14.79
CA ASP A 520 35.93 47.40 -15.40
C ASP A 520 35.01 46.51 -14.56
N LEU A 521 35.52 45.38 -14.08
CA LEU A 521 34.81 44.47 -13.18
C LEU A 521 34.46 45.15 -11.86
N TYR A 522 35.37 45.92 -11.28
CA TYR A 522 35.11 46.66 -10.03
C TYR A 522 33.88 47.58 -10.15
N PHE A 523 33.81 48.41 -11.19
CA PHE A 523 32.66 49.29 -11.38
C PHE A 523 31.36 48.54 -11.65
N ARG A 524 31.42 47.37 -12.29
CA ARG A 524 30.25 46.53 -12.55
C ARG A 524 29.75 45.80 -11.30
N LEU A 525 30.64 45.54 -10.33
CA LEU A 525 30.29 44.99 -9.02
C LEU A 525 29.77 46.07 -8.06
N GLN A 526 30.32 47.28 -8.11
CA GLN A 526 29.99 48.39 -7.21
C GLN A 526 28.73 49.18 -7.64
N VAL A 527 27.68 48.48 -8.11
CA VAL A 527 26.39 49.14 -8.45
C VAL A 527 25.64 49.51 -7.17
N MET A 528 25.60 48.59 -6.21
CA MET A 528 25.07 48.81 -4.87
C MET A 528 26.10 48.28 -3.87
N GLU A 529 26.47 49.08 -2.88
CA GLU A 529 27.49 48.71 -1.89
C GLU A 529 26.92 48.65 -0.48
N LEU A 530 27.18 47.55 0.23
CA LEU A 530 26.82 47.36 1.63
C LEU A 530 28.07 47.14 2.47
N LEU A 531 28.27 47.99 3.48
CA LEU A 531 29.31 47.81 4.48
C LEU A 531 28.73 47.07 5.68
N VAL A 532 29.39 46.00 6.07
CA VAL A 532 29.06 45.16 7.22
C VAL A 532 30.10 45.42 8.30
N GLU A 533 29.72 46.24 9.28
CA GLU A 533 30.59 46.67 10.39
C GLU A 533 31.09 45.45 11.20
N PRO A 534 32.29 45.48 11.77
CA PRO A 534 32.79 44.38 12.62
C PRO A 534 32.03 44.33 13.95
N LEU A 535 32.03 43.18 14.62
CA LEU A 535 31.27 42.98 15.88
C LEU A 535 31.55 44.04 16.96
N ARG A 536 32.78 44.56 17.01
CA ARG A 536 33.20 45.61 17.96
C ARG A 536 32.42 46.93 17.81
N ASP A 537 31.89 47.19 16.62
CA ASP A 537 31.15 48.42 16.28
C ASP A 537 29.62 48.20 16.30
N ARG A 538 29.16 46.99 16.71
CA ARG A 538 27.74 46.59 16.75
C ARG A 538 27.17 46.48 18.18
N ARG A 539 27.74 47.18 19.15
CA ARG A 539 27.35 47.09 20.57
C ARG A 539 25.94 47.57 20.86
#